data_AF-A0A0F9S303-F1
#
_entry.id   AF-A0A0F9S303-F1
#
_cell.length_a   1.000
_cell.length_b   1.000
_cell.length_c   1.000
_cell.angle_alpha   90.00
_cell.angle_beta   90.00
_cell.angle_gamma   90.00
#
_symmetry.space_group_name_H-M   'P 1'
#
loop_
_entity.id
_entity.type
_entity.pdbx_description
1 polymer ?
#
loop_
_entity_poly.entity_id
_entity_poly.type
_entity_poly.pdbx_seq_one_letter_code
_entity_poly.pdbx_strand_id
1 'polypeptide(L)' 'MAEFIPSIPLSEFKKLKSEQIRRLKCAEITSDGSYLFTFINGMLEPSGFQRKAAEYRGGESNAIGGETLEEILREEVAV' A
#
# COMPACT_ATOMS: atom_id res chain seq x y z
N MET A 1 1.46 -16.80 -0.72
CA MET A 1 2.17 -15.78 0.08
C MET A 1 3.60 -15.74 -0.42
N ALA A 2 4.15 -14.57 -0.71
CA ALA A 2 5.53 -14.48 -1.15
C ALA A 2 6.45 -14.85 0.03
N GLU A 3 7.23 -15.93 -0.10
CA GLU A 3 8.17 -16.41 0.94
C GLU A 3 9.17 -15.35 1.41
N PHE A 4 9.33 -14.27 0.64
CA PHE A 4 10.38 -13.27 0.81
C PHE A 4 9.89 -11.92 1.37
N ILE A 5 8.58 -11.70 1.50
CA ILE A 5 8.04 -10.42 2.02
C ILE A 5 7.39 -10.67 3.38
N PRO A 6 7.82 -9.98 4.46
CA PRO A 6 7.22 -10.17 5.77
C PRO A 6 5.77 -9.70 5.75
N SER A 7 4.89 -10.49 6.36
CA SER A 7 3.47 -10.14 6.52
C SER A 7 3.25 -9.48 7.88
N ILE A 8 2.51 -8.37 7.90
CA ILE A 8 2.12 -7.64 9.12
C ILE A 8 0.62 -7.31 9.08
N PRO A 9 -0.10 -7.47 10.20
CA PRO A 9 -1.50 -7.04 10.28
C PRO A 9 -1.63 -5.53 10.12
N LEU A 10 -2.71 -5.07 9.48
CA LEU A 10 -3.02 -3.65 9.31
C LEU A 10 -3.06 -2.90 10.65
N SER A 11 -3.56 -3.56 11.71
CA SER A 11 -3.60 -3.02 13.06
C SER A 11 -2.20 -2.75 13.65
N GLU A 12 -1.20 -3.56 13.32
CA GLU A 12 0.20 -3.35 13.73
C GLU A 12 0.88 -2.29 12.86
N PHE A 13 0.61 -2.32 11.54
CA PHE A 13 1.16 -1.32 10.62
C PHE A 13 0.73 0.11 11.01
N LYS A 14 -0.54 0.30 11.41
CA LYS A 14 -1.08 1.59 11.88
C LYS A 14 -0.41 2.14 13.15
N LYS A 15 0.30 1.30 13.92
CA LYS A 15 1.02 1.74 15.13
C LYS A 15 2.40 2.32 14.81
N LEU A 16 2.91 2.12 13.59
CA LEU A 16 4.22 2.64 13.19
C LEU A 16 4.18 4.15 13.03
N LYS A 17 5.18 4.84 13.58
CA LYS A 17 5.40 6.27 13.34
C LYS A 17 5.90 6.48 11.91
N SER A 18 5.68 7.68 11.36
CA SER A 18 6.16 8.07 10.03
C SER A 18 7.66 7.81 9.82
N GLU A 19 8.50 8.04 10.83
CA GLU A 19 9.94 7.75 10.78
C GLU A 19 10.28 6.26 10.72
N GLN A 20 9.44 5.40 11.31
CA GLN A 20 9.59 3.94 11.22
C GLN A 20 9.15 3.44 9.84
N ILE A 21 8.02 3.94 9.33
CA ILE A 21 7.53 3.61 7.98
C ILE A 21 8.57 3.99 6.91
N ARG A 22 9.21 5.16 7.03
CA ARG A 22 10.29 5.60 6.12
C ARG A 22 11.52 4.70 6.14
N ARG A 23 11.74 3.91 7.19
CA ARG A 23 12.86 2.95 7.32
C ARG A 23 12.47 1.52 6.96
N LEU A 24 11.18 1.20 6.89
CA LEU A 24 10.68 -0.10 6.49
C LEU A 24 11.06 -0.35 5.02
N LYS A 25 11.53 -1.56 4.67
CA LYS A 25 11.90 -1.90 3.28
C LYS A 25 10.67 -2.31 2.47
N CYS A 26 9.99 -3.37 2.91
CA CYS A 26 8.74 -3.85 2.35
C CYS A 26 7.98 -4.68 3.39
N ALA A 27 6.66 -4.79 3.22
CA ALA A 27 5.81 -5.71 3.98
C ALA A 27 4.49 -5.97 3.22
N GLU A 28 3.95 -7.17 3.35
CA GLU A 28 2.54 -7.46 2.99
C GLU A 28 1.66 -7.02 4.16
N ILE A 29 0.66 -6.20 3.87
CA ILE A 29 -0.32 -5.76 4.85
C ILE A 29 -1.53 -6.68 4.75
N THR A 30 -1.98 -7.21 5.87
CA THR A 30 -3.12 -8.13 5.94
C THR A 30 -4.23 -7.61 6.85
N SER A 31 -5.48 -7.94 6.55
CA SER A 31 -6.61 -7.81 7.49
C SER A 31 -7.27 -9.16 7.64
N ASP A 32 -7.46 -9.60 8.89
CA ASP A 32 -8.14 -10.86 9.21
C ASP A 32 -7.53 -12.07 8.46
N GLY A 33 -6.19 -12.08 8.34
CA GLY A 33 -5.44 -13.12 7.64
C GLY A 33 -5.47 -13.04 6.11
N SER A 34 -6.22 -12.10 5.55
CA SER A 34 -6.34 -11.88 4.10
C SER A 34 -5.40 -10.76 3.64
N TYR A 35 -4.81 -10.93 2.45
CA TYR A 35 -3.97 -9.92 1.81
C TYR A 35 -4.79 -8.64 1.52
N LEU A 36 -4.25 -7.48 1.89
CA LEU A 36 -4.78 -6.17 1.49
C LEU A 36 -3.92 -5.53 0.41
N PHE A 37 -2.66 -5.24 0.74
CA PHE A 37 -1.72 -4.61 -0.19
C PHE A 37 -0.27 -4.89 0.21
N THR A 38 0.66 -4.66 -0.72
CA THR A 38 2.10 -4.74 -0.45
C THR A 38 2.67 -3.34 -0.32
N PHE A 39 3.19 -3.01 0.85
CA PHE A 39 3.99 -1.80 1.04
C PHE A 39 5.40 -2.05 0.50
N ILE A 40 5.87 -1.19 -0.39
CA ILE A 40 7.25 -1.14 -0.88
C ILE A 40 7.77 0.28 -0.68
N ASN A 41 8.88 0.44 0.04
CA ASN A 41 9.45 1.75 0.27
C ASN A 41 10.25 2.22 -0.94
N GLY A 42 9.62 3.02 -1.79
CA GLY A 42 10.24 3.58 -3.01
C GLY A 42 11.34 4.63 -2.79
N MET A 43 11.74 4.94 -1.56
CA MET A 43 12.79 5.94 -1.26
C MET A 43 14.19 5.35 -1.12
N LEU A 44 14.31 4.03 -1.07
CA LEU A 44 15.58 3.31 -0.98
C LEU A 44 15.93 2.73 -2.35
N GLU A 45 17.21 2.70 -2.75
CA GLU A 45 17.63 1.94 -3.94
C GLU A 45 17.75 0.45 -3.57
N PRO A 46 17.25 -0.51 -4.39
CA PRO A 46 16.75 -0.38 -5.78
C PRO A 46 15.23 -0.09 -5.91
N SER A 47 14.55 0.20 -4.81
CA SER A 47 13.10 0.39 -4.72
C SER A 47 12.57 1.63 -5.44
N GLY A 48 13.43 2.62 -5.73
CA GLY A 48 13.08 3.81 -6.51
C GLY A 48 12.58 3.49 -7.93
N PHE A 49 13.11 2.43 -8.56
CA PHE A 49 12.61 1.93 -9.83
C PHE A 49 11.17 1.39 -9.72
N GLN A 50 10.86 0.69 -8.63
CA GLN A 50 9.53 0.13 -8.39
C GLN A 50 8.47 1.22 -8.24
N ARG A 51 8.82 2.35 -7.61
CA ARG A 51 7.93 3.52 -7.53
C ARG A 51 7.54 4.05 -8.91
N LYS A 52 8.54 4.28 -9.79
CA LYS A 52 8.29 4.78 -11.15
C LYS A 52 7.43 3.81 -11.97
N ALA A 53 7.72 2.50 -11.85
CA ALA A 53 6.93 1.47 -12.51
C ALA A 53 5.48 1.42 -11.98
N ALA A 54 5.29 1.57 -10.67
CA ALA A 54 3.97 1.62 -10.05
C ALA A 54 3.17 2.87 -10.44
N GLU A 55 3.80 4.04 -10.55
CA GLU A 55 3.15 5.26 -11.02
C GLU A 55 2.62 5.11 -12.46
N TYR A 56 3.42 4.51 -13.36
CA TYR A 56 3.02 4.27 -14.74
C TYR A 56 1.86 3.25 -14.85
N ARG A 57 1.98 2.09 -14.20
CA ARG A 57 0.97 1.02 -14.27
C ARG A 57 -0.28 1.30 -13.43
N GLY A 58 -0.15 2.06 -12.35
CA GLY A 58 -1.26 2.44 -11.48
C GLY A 58 -2.26 3.35 -12.20
N GLY A 59 -1.78 4.25 -13.07
CA GLY A 59 -2.65 5.10 -13.90
C GLY A 59 -3.58 4.29 -14.82
N GLU A 60 -3.07 3.21 -15.41
CA GLU A 60 -3.89 2.30 -16.25
C GLU A 60 -4.93 1.53 -15.43
N SER A 61 -4.60 1.20 -14.17
CA SER A 61 -5.48 0.42 -13.28
C SER A 61 -6.70 1.24 -12.81
N ASN A 62 -6.49 2.52 -12.46
CA ASN A 62 -7.57 3.42 -12.07
C ASN A 62 -8.59 3.68 -13.20
N ALA A 63 -8.24 3.39 -14.46
CA ALA A 63 -9.14 3.59 -15.60
C ALA A 63 -10.06 2.39 -15.87
N ILE A 64 -9.81 1.22 -15.27
CA ILE A 64 -10.47 -0.04 -15.64
C ILE A 64 -11.26 -0.67 -14.48
N GLY A 65 -10.99 -0.33 -13.20
CA GLY A 65 -11.81 -0.84 -12.10
C GLY A 65 -11.50 -0.27 -10.72
N GLY A 66 -12.40 -0.59 -9.77
CA GLY A 66 -12.40 -0.07 -8.41
C GLY A 66 -13.11 1.28 -8.29
N GLU A 67 -13.08 1.84 -7.10
CA GLU A 67 -13.56 3.19 -6.81
C GLU A 67 -12.34 4.10 -6.62
N THR A 68 -12.45 5.31 -7.15
CA THR A 68 -11.49 6.39 -6.89
C THR A 68 -11.51 6.77 -5.42
N LEU A 69 -10.42 7.41 -4.96
CA LEU A 69 -10.35 7.93 -3.59
C LEU A 69 -11.50 8.91 -3.31
N GLU A 70 -11.84 9.73 -4.30
CA GLU A 70 -12.93 10.69 -4.23
C GLU A 70 -14.30 10.03 -4.09
N GLU A 71 -14.54 8.89 -4.74
CA GLU A 71 -15.77 8.12 -4.62
C GLU A 71 -15.91 7.56 -3.20
N ILE A 72 -14.86 6.89 -2.69
CA ILE A 72 -14.85 6.32 -1.34
C ILE A 72 -15.05 7.39 -0.26
N LEU A 73 -14.35 8.53 -0.35
CA LEU A 73 -14.44 9.59 0.66
C LEU A 73 -15.77 10.36 0.62
N ARG A 74 -16.50 10.33 -0.50
CA ARG A 74 -17.83 10.96 -0.62
C ARG A 74 -18.94 10.09 -0.03
N GLU A 75 -18.75 8.78 0.04
CA GLU A 75 -19.70 7.91 0.74
C GLU A 75 -19.72 8.13 2.27
N GLU A 76 -18.63 8.66 2.85
CA GLU A 76 -18.56 8.94 4.30
C GLU A 76 -19.32 10.20 4.74
N VAL A 77 -19.85 11.04 3.82
CA VAL A 77 -20.58 12.28 4.18
C VAL A 77 -22.07 12.15 3.89
N ALA A 78 -22.74 11.30 4.67
CA ALA A 78 -24.18 11.39 4.90
C ALA A 78 -24.42 11.51 6.41
N VAL A 79 -24.34 12.74 6.93
CA VAL A 79 -24.93 13.13 8.23
C VAL A 79 -25.97 14.19 7.97
#